data_AF-A0A251YLK2-F1
#
_entry.id   AF-A0A251YLK2-F1
#
_cell.length_a   1.000
_cell.length_b   1.000
_cell.length_c   1.000
_cell.angle_alpha   90.00
_cell.angle_beta   90.00
_cell.angle_gamma   90.00
#
_symmetry.space_group_name_H-M   'P 1'
#
loop_
_entity.id
_entity.type
_entity.pdbx_description
1 polymer ?
#
loop_
_entity_poly.entity_id
_entity_poly.type
_entity_poly.pdbx_seq_one_letter_code
_entity_poly.pdbx_strand_id
1 'polypeptide(L)'
;MTDAPDAALARRLRDDPEAARRLEELRRAAFGREGSTAPLVEVPADLRARTGYGDAELPAPLVALLAEEARLVDEGAALLAVERPAVGAAEAEAEAAAEAEAAAEADADDPDDAPAPRRTRTRGGLAAIIAGVVVIAGIGAASASGALDAGGTAASSPTAEGGDPAATATAAPRGQAMGTPDGRRGSVVPDFTADPPVRVPPTDQELAENLRIRADRAWGLVLEQQPDAVRPDVQTERVVDGEDYIDQQIACLRDAGITASVIGQDSYSLTDADPVTVYSCQVRFPQREAGPRTDAELAYIHDYYVSYLIPCYAAEGEPYLGEVPAVDDFIAAVRAERPWTPFPDAMDEQLARACPVLPAAYR
;
A
#
# COMPACT_ATOMS: atom_id res chain seq x y z
N MET A 1 -19.76 -0.44 19.91
CA MET A 1 -20.99 0.37 20.12
C MET A 1 -20.88 1.72 19.39
N THR A 2 -20.10 1.79 18.31
CA THR A 2 -19.83 3.01 17.53
C THR A 2 -20.62 3.04 16.22
N ASP A 3 -21.24 1.91 15.82
CA ASP A 3 -22.01 1.76 14.57
C ASP A 3 -23.43 2.37 14.62
N ALA A 4 -23.87 2.85 15.79
CA ALA A 4 -25.23 3.35 15.97
C ALA A 4 -25.58 4.59 15.10
N PRO A 5 -24.75 5.65 15.02
CA PRO A 5 -25.02 6.80 14.16
C PRO A 5 -24.93 6.48 12.67
N ASP A 6 -23.97 5.65 12.26
CA ASP A 6 -23.77 5.29 10.86
C ASP A 6 -24.91 4.40 10.34
N ALA A 7 -25.38 3.45 11.16
CA ALA A 7 -26.54 2.63 10.84
C ALA A 7 -27.83 3.46 10.75
N ALA A 8 -27.99 4.47 11.62
CA ALA A 8 -29.12 5.39 11.58
C ALA A 8 -29.14 6.23 10.30
N LEU A 9 -28.01 6.79 9.90
CA LEU A 9 -27.86 7.57 8.67
C LEU A 9 -28.07 6.71 7.43
N ALA A 10 -27.41 5.56 7.35
CA ALA A 10 -27.52 4.64 6.21
C ALA A 10 -28.96 4.18 5.97
N ARG A 11 -29.70 3.95 7.06
CA ARG A 11 -31.12 3.63 6.98
C ARG A 11 -31.96 4.80 6.47
N ARG A 12 -31.78 5.99 7.04
CA ARG A 12 -32.53 7.19 6.62
C ARG A 12 -32.33 7.50 5.13
N LEU A 13 -31.11 7.36 4.63
CA LEU A 13 -30.77 7.59 3.22
C LEU A 13 -31.35 6.51 2.28
N ARG A 14 -31.55 5.28 2.77
CA ARG A 14 -32.23 4.22 2.01
C ARG A 14 -33.72 4.52 1.85
N ASP A 15 -34.36 4.99 2.91
CA ASP A 15 -35.81 5.17 2.95
C ASP A 15 -36.27 6.49 2.30
N ASP A 16 -35.37 7.43 2.02
CA ASP A 16 -35.67 8.72 1.40
C ASP A 16 -34.62 9.18 0.39
N PRO A 17 -34.90 8.99 -0.90
CA PRO A 17 -33.98 9.38 -1.97
C PRO A 17 -33.86 10.90 -2.14
N GLU A 18 -34.84 11.69 -1.66
CA GLU A 18 -34.75 13.15 -1.70
C GLU A 18 -33.72 13.66 -0.70
N ALA A 19 -33.71 13.09 0.51
CA ALA A 19 -32.67 13.34 1.51
C ALA A 19 -31.27 12.97 0.98
N ALA A 20 -31.14 11.82 0.31
CA ALA A 20 -29.88 11.41 -0.30
C ALA A 20 -29.39 12.37 -1.39
N ARG A 21 -30.29 12.81 -2.28
CA ARG A 21 -29.95 13.77 -3.32
C ARG A 21 -29.56 15.13 -2.74
N ARG A 22 -30.28 15.61 -1.72
CA ARG A 22 -29.97 16.86 -1.04
C ARG A 22 -28.60 16.80 -0.34
N LEU A 23 -28.27 15.67 0.28
CA LEU A 23 -26.97 15.48 0.92
C LEU A 23 -25.83 15.48 -0.11
N GLU A 24 -26.04 14.85 -1.27
CA GLU A 24 -25.10 14.86 -2.38
C GLU A 24 -24.92 16.26 -2.99
N GLU A 25 -25.99 17.05 -3.11
CA GLU A 25 -25.91 18.46 -3.52
C GLU A 25 -25.10 19.29 -2.52
N LEU A 26 -25.29 19.09 -1.22
CA LEU A 26 -24.52 19.76 -0.18
C LEU A 26 -23.05 19.34 -0.17
N ARG A 27 -22.72 18.07 -0.43
CA ARG A 27 -21.33 17.60 -0.61
C ARG A 27 -20.68 18.27 -1.81
N ARG A 28 -21.39 18.35 -2.93
CA ARG A 28 -20.91 19.05 -4.12
C ARG A 28 -20.69 20.54 -3.86
N ALA A 29 -21.56 21.18 -3.07
CA ALA A 29 -21.38 22.58 -2.68
C ALA A 29 -20.21 22.76 -1.70
N ALA A 30 -20.09 21.90 -0.69
CA ALA A 30 -19.04 21.94 0.34
C ALA A 30 -17.64 21.70 -0.21
N PHE A 31 -17.49 20.70 -1.08
CA PHE A 31 -16.19 20.29 -1.64
C PHE A 31 -15.94 20.81 -3.06
N GLY A 32 -16.93 21.47 -3.66
CA GLY A 32 -16.82 22.08 -4.98
C GLY A 32 -16.36 23.54 -4.93
N ARG A 33 -16.45 24.20 -6.10
CA ARG A 33 -16.06 25.61 -6.27
C ARG A 33 -16.74 26.53 -5.25
N GLU A 34 -18.01 26.29 -4.97
CA GLU A 34 -18.82 27.12 -4.08
C GLU A 34 -18.25 27.13 -2.65
N GLY A 35 -17.89 25.96 -2.10
CA GLY A 35 -17.27 25.82 -0.78
C GLY A 35 -15.89 26.48 -0.67
N SER A 36 -15.07 26.38 -1.72
CA SER A 36 -13.72 26.98 -1.73
C SER A 36 -13.72 28.52 -1.71
N THR A 37 -14.82 29.14 -2.15
CA THR A 37 -14.99 30.60 -2.22
C THR A 37 -16.01 31.13 -1.21
N ALA A 38 -16.61 30.25 -0.42
CA ALA A 38 -17.67 30.62 0.50
C ALA A 38 -17.10 31.41 1.69
N PRO A 39 -17.88 32.36 2.24
CA PRO A 39 -17.50 33.00 3.48
C PRO A 39 -17.42 31.97 4.61
N LEU A 40 -16.44 32.16 5.49
CA LEU A 40 -16.39 31.44 6.76
C LEU A 40 -17.55 31.91 7.64
N VAL A 41 -18.23 30.95 8.25
CA VAL A 41 -19.33 31.19 9.20
C VAL A 41 -19.08 30.40 10.46
N GLU A 42 -19.56 30.94 11.58
CA GLU A 42 -19.42 30.30 12.89
C GLU A 42 -20.13 28.95 12.90
N VAL A 43 -19.45 27.92 13.39
CA VAL A 43 -20.01 26.58 13.56
C VAL A 43 -20.82 26.54 14.86
N PRO A 44 -22.12 26.22 14.81
CA PRO A 44 -22.95 26.11 16.00
C PRO A 44 -22.34 25.19 17.06
N ALA A 45 -22.40 25.61 18.33
CA ALA A 45 -21.72 24.91 19.43
C ALA A 45 -22.22 23.47 19.63
N ASP A 46 -23.51 23.23 19.39
CA ASP A 46 -24.14 21.91 19.40
C ASP A 46 -23.60 21.02 18.27
N LEU A 47 -23.37 21.59 17.09
CA LEU A 47 -22.80 20.87 15.96
C LEU A 47 -21.33 20.50 16.19
N ARG A 48 -20.54 21.40 16.79
CA ARG A 48 -19.15 21.12 17.20
C ARG A 48 -19.07 20.03 18.26
N ALA A 49 -19.93 20.10 19.28
CA ALA A 49 -19.98 19.09 20.34
C ALA A 49 -20.34 17.69 19.81
N ARG A 50 -21.18 17.60 18.77
CA ARG A 50 -21.61 16.34 18.17
C ARG A 50 -20.58 15.75 17.21
N THR A 51 -19.95 16.59 16.40
CA THR A 51 -19.05 16.14 15.33
C THR A 51 -17.59 16.02 15.76
N GLY A 52 -17.21 16.64 16.89
CA GLY A 52 -15.83 16.68 17.35
C GLY A 52 -14.93 17.65 16.58
N TYR A 53 -15.50 18.43 15.64
CA TYR A 53 -14.74 19.46 14.91
C TYR A 53 -14.34 20.60 15.86
N GLY A 54 -13.03 20.86 15.93
CA GLY A 54 -12.43 21.86 16.83
C GLY A 54 -12.46 23.29 16.31
N ASP A 55 -12.69 23.49 15.01
CA ASP A 55 -12.67 24.81 14.38
C ASP A 55 -13.95 25.60 14.69
N ALA A 56 -13.79 26.88 15.06
CA ALA A 56 -14.90 27.76 15.38
C ALA A 56 -15.61 28.30 14.13
N GLU A 57 -14.94 28.35 12.98
CA GLU A 57 -15.45 28.87 11.72
C GLU A 57 -15.10 27.92 10.57
N LEU A 58 -16.08 27.64 9.71
CA LEU A 58 -15.93 26.81 8.52
C LEU A 58 -16.64 27.45 7.32
N PRO A 59 -16.30 27.09 6.07
CA PRO A 59 -17.03 27.56 4.90
C PRO A 59 -18.53 27.27 5.01
N ALA A 60 -19.38 28.24 4.68
CA ALA A 60 -20.83 28.12 4.84
C ALA A 60 -21.46 26.83 4.26
N PRO A 61 -21.07 26.34 3.07
CA PRO A 61 -21.56 25.07 2.54
C PRO A 61 -21.15 23.84 3.36
N LEU A 62 -19.97 23.85 3.98
CA LEU A 62 -19.52 22.78 4.86
C LEU A 62 -20.32 22.76 6.18
N VAL A 63 -20.61 23.94 6.74
CA VAL A 63 -21.50 24.04 7.92
C VAL A 63 -22.91 23.53 7.59
N ALA A 64 -23.43 23.86 6.41
CA ALA A 64 -24.73 23.37 5.94
C ALA A 64 -24.75 21.84 5.75
N LEU A 65 -23.67 21.26 5.22
CA LEU A 65 -23.51 19.82 5.08
C LEU A 65 -23.52 19.13 6.45
N LEU A 66 -22.67 19.57 7.38
CA LEU A 66 -22.57 19.01 8.73
C LEU A 66 -23.91 19.08 9.48
N ALA A 67 -24.61 20.21 9.35
CA ALA A 67 -25.93 20.38 9.96
C ALA A 67 -26.98 19.41 9.38
N GLU A 68 -26.94 19.17 8.07
CA GLU A 68 -27.86 18.22 7.41
C GLU A 68 -27.55 16.77 7.79
N GLU A 69 -26.27 16.38 7.86
CA GLU A 69 -25.88 15.04 8.32
C GLU A 69 -26.33 14.80 9.76
N ALA A 70 -26.12 15.77 10.66
CA ALA A 70 -26.57 15.67 12.05
C ALA A 70 -28.10 15.53 12.15
N ARG A 71 -28.86 16.27 11.33
CA ARG A 71 -30.33 16.16 11.26
C ARG A 71 -30.77 14.77 10.80
N LEU A 72 -30.15 14.22 9.76
CA LEU A 72 -30.50 12.91 9.21
C LEU A 72 -30.14 11.76 10.16
N VAL A 73 -29.05 11.88 10.91
CA VAL A 73 -28.70 10.95 11.99
C VAL A 73 -29.77 10.96 13.09
N ASP A 74 -30.22 12.13 13.53
CA ASP A 74 -31.28 12.26 14.54
C ASP A 74 -32.61 11.63 14.07
N GLU A 75 -32.98 11.85 12.81
CA GLU A 75 -34.17 11.24 12.20
C GLU A 75 -34.05 9.72 12.09
N GLY A 76 -32.90 9.22 11.63
CA GLY A 76 -32.64 7.78 11.56
C GLY A 76 -32.67 7.12 12.93
N ALA A 77 -32.12 7.78 13.95
CA ALA A 77 -32.14 7.30 15.33
C ALA A 77 -33.57 7.27 15.91
N ALA A 78 -34.40 8.26 15.60
CA ALA A 78 -35.81 8.29 16.00
C ALA A 78 -36.61 7.15 15.35
N LEU A 79 -36.38 6.87 14.06
CA LEU A 79 -37.02 5.74 13.37
C LEU A 79 -36.62 4.39 14.00
N LEU A 80 -35.33 4.21 14.29
CA LEU A 80 -34.83 3.00 14.97
C LEU A 80 -35.40 2.85 16.39
N ALA A 81 -35.62 3.95 17.11
CA ALA A 81 -36.21 3.93 18.44
C ALA A 81 -37.69 3.51 18.44
N VAL A 82 -38.45 3.86 17.40
CA VAL A 82 -39.87 3.48 17.25
C VAL A 82 -40.04 1.98 16.94
N GLU A 83 -39.06 1.35 16.30
CA GLU A 83 -39.16 -0.05 15.87
C GLU A 83 -38.58 -1.08 16.85
N ARG A 84 -37.67 -0.66 17.74
CA ARG A 84 -37.13 -1.53 18.81
C ARG A 84 -38.19 -2.30 19.60
N PRO A 85 -39.35 -1.72 19.97
CA PRO A 85 -40.41 -2.45 20.64
C PRO A 85 -41.05 -3.56 19.80
N ALA A 86 -41.10 -3.38 18.47
CA ALA A 86 -41.70 -4.36 17.56
C ALA A 86 -40.79 -5.55 17.28
N VAL A 87 -39.47 -5.32 17.18
CA VAL A 87 -38.48 -6.40 17.03
C VAL A 87 -38.40 -7.26 18.29
N GLY A 88 -38.38 -6.64 19.47
CA GLY A 88 -38.37 -7.39 20.74
C GLY A 88 -39.63 -8.23 20.97
N ALA A 89 -40.79 -7.79 20.47
CA ALA A 89 -42.02 -8.58 20.52
C ALA A 89 -41.98 -9.77 19.54
N ALA A 90 -41.46 -9.57 18.33
CA ALA A 90 -41.32 -10.63 17.33
C ALA A 90 -40.27 -11.69 17.71
N GLU A 91 -39.16 -11.28 18.35
CA GLU A 91 -38.14 -12.19 18.87
C GLU A 91 -38.70 -13.03 20.04
N ALA A 92 -39.48 -12.43 20.94
CA ALA A 92 -40.14 -13.15 22.01
C ALA A 92 -41.20 -14.16 21.51
N GLU A 93 -41.95 -13.82 20.46
CA GLU A 93 -42.89 -14.75 19.80
C GLU A 93 -42.17 -15.90 19.09
N ALA A 94 -41.02 -15.63 18.44
CA ALA A 94 -40.22 -16.65 17.79
C ALA A 94 -39.56 -17.61 18.79
N GLU A 95 -39.08 -17.10 19.94
CA GLU A 95 -38.52 -17.91 21.02
C GLU A 95 -39.59 -18.80 21.67
N ALA A 96 -40.80 -18.27 21.91
CA ALA A 96 -41.93 -19.04 22.39
C ALA A 96 -42.39 -20.13 21.40
N ALA A 97 -42.32 -19.87 20.10
CA ALA A 97 -42.63 -20.86 19.07
C ALA A 97 -41.57 -21.98 19.01
N ALA A 98 -40.29 -21.64 19.15
CA ALA A 98 -39.20 -22.62 19.18
C ALA A 98 -39.26 -23.52 20.43
N GLU A 99 -39.62 -22.97 21.59
CA GLU A 99 -39.84 -23.75 22.81
C GLU A 99 -41.04 -24.70 22.68
N ALA A 100 -42.12 -24.28 22.01
CA ALA A 100 -43.29 -25.13 21.76
C ALA A 100 -42.99 -26.28 20.79
N GLU A 101 -42.15 -26.06 19.77
CA GLU A 101 -41.71 -27.08 18.83
C GLU A 101 -40.78 -28.10 19.48
N ALA A 102 -39.84 -27.65 20.34
CA ALA A 102 -38.97 -28.53 21.10
C ALA A 102 -39.73 -29.40 22.12
N ALA A 103 -40.82 -28.88 22.70
CA ALA A 103 -41.70 -29.65 23.58
C ALA A 103 -42.51 -30.72 22.83
N ALA A 104 -42.87 -30.45 21.56
CA ALA A 104 -43.61 -31.41 20.73
C ALA A 104 -42.74 -32.58 20.22
N GLU A 105 -41.43 -32.37 20.00
CA GLU A 105 -40.50 -33.44 19.65
C GLU A 105 -40.17 -34.37 20.85
N ALA A 106 -40.25 -33.87 22.08
CA ALA A 106 -39.99 -34.68 23.29
C ALA A 106 -41.11 -35.70 23.61
N ASP A 107 -42.31 -35.53 23.05
CA ASP A 107 -43.47 -36.42 23.25
C ASP A 107 -43.59 -37.51 22.14
N ALA A 108 -42.67 -37.53 21.16
CA ALA A 108 -42.75 -38.41 19.99
C ALA A 108 -41.81 -39.63 20.02
N ASP A 109 -41.17 -39.94 21.15
CA ASP A 109 -40.26 -41.10 21.29
C ASP A 109 -40.90 -42.22 22.15
N ASP A 110 -41.98 -42.81 21.61
CA ASP A 110 -42.33 -44.21 21.87
C ASP A 110 -42.70 -44.84 20.52
N PRO A 111 -41.83 -45.70 19.97
CA PRO A 111 -42.34 -47.01 19.61
C PRO A 111 -41.36 -48.18 19.79
N ASP A 112 -41.96 -49.26 20.28
CA ASP A 112 -41.64 -50.67 20.10
C ASP A 112 -41.03 -51.05 18.72
N ASP A 113 -40.03 -51.95 18.80
CA ASP A 113 -39.61 -53.01 17.87
C ASP A 113 -39.19 -52.73 16.40
N ALA A 114 -37.87 -52.85 16.13
CA ALA A 114 -37.20 -53.61 15.03
C ALA A 114 -35.92 -52.93 14.43
N PRO A 115 -34.94 -53.68 13.86
CA PRO A 115 -33.53 -53.24 13.83
C PRO A 115 -32.93 -52.80 12.46
N ALA A 116 -32.03 -51.79 12.52
CA ALA A 116 -30.78 -51.53 11.72
C ALA A 116 -30.89 -51.35 10.17
N PRO A 117 -30.00 -50.56 9.47
CA PRO A 117 -28.53 -50.55 9.65
C PRO A 117 -27.71 -49.24 9.44
N ARG A 118 -26.47 -49.33 9.95
CA ARG A 118 -25.25 -48.49 9.86
C ARG A 118 -25.01 -47.68 8.57
N ARG A 119 -24.45 -46.46 8.71
CA ARG A 119 -23.47 -45.89 7.77
C ARG A 119 -22.36 -45.06 8.46
N THR A 120 -21.20 -45.10 7.83
CA THR A 120 -19.84 -44.85 8.32
C THR A 120 -19.26 -43.48 7.93
N ARG A 121 -18.30 -43.01 8.75
CA ARG A 121 -17.35 -41.88 8.56
C ARG A 121 -16.69 -41.78 7.17
N THR A 122 -16.24 -40.58 6.82
CA THR A 122 -14.93 -40.37 6.15
C THR A 122 -14.33 -38.97 6.43
N ARG A 123 -13.01 -38.93 6.57
CA ARG A 123 -12.09 -37.78 6.71
C ARG A 123 -11.43 -37.47 5.35
N GLY A 124 -10.95 -36.24 5.16
CA GLY A 124 -9.93 -35.82 4.17
C GLY A 124 -9.77 -34.29 4.21
N GLY A 125 -8.64 -33.61 4.00
CA GLY A 125 -7.28 -33.93 3.55
C GLY A 125 -6.60 -32.59 3.14
N LEU A 126 -5.30 -32.44 3.37
CA LEU A 126 -4.44 -31.25 3.12
C LEU A 126 -4.18 -30.93 1.63
N ALA A 127 -3.86 -29.66 1.31
CA ALA A 127 -3.00 -29.29 0.18
C ALA A 127 -2.33 -27.90 0.39
N ALA A 128 -1.02 -27.82 0.12
CA ALA A 128 -0.15 -26.65 0.17
C ALA A 128 0.19 -26.16 -1.26
N ILE A 129 0.49 -24.87 -1.43
CA ILE A 129 0.93 -24.26 -2.70
C ILE A 129 2.26 -23.53 -2.50
N ILE A 130 3.21 -23.80 -3.39
CA ILE A 130 4.55 -23.23 -3.52
C ILE A 130 4.53 -22.18 -4.64
N ALA A 131 5.20 -21.03 -4.45
CA ALA A 131 5.48 -20.07 -5.52
C ALA A 131 7.00 -19.94 -5.72
N GLY A 132 7.46 -20.08 -6.97
CA GLY A 132 8.86 -20.09 -7.37
C GLY A 132 9.31 -18.80 -8.07
N VAL A 133 10.62 -18.55 -8.05
CA VAL A 133 11.31 -17.48 -8.77
C VAL A 133 12.08 -18.08 -9.94
N VAL A 134 11.97 -17.46 -11.12
CA VAL A 134 12.55 -17.91 -12.40
C VAL A 134 13.88 -17.19 -12.67
N VAL A 135 14.94 -17.96 -12.92
CA VAL A 135 16.22 -17.48 -13.49
C VAL A 135 16.29 -17.91 -14.96
N ILE A 136 16.32 -16.95 -15.88
CA ILE A 136 16.42 -17.23 -17.33
C ILE A 136 17.90 -17.26 -17.72
N ALA A 137 18.39 -18.45 -18.08
CA ALA A 137 19.59 -18.63 -18.89
C ALA A 137 19.18 -18.71 -20.37
N GLY A 138 19.71 -17.83 -21.21
CA GLY A 138 19.35 -17.71 -22.62
C GLY A 138 20.53 -17.34 -23.52
N ILE A 139 21.12 -18.38 -24.10
CA ILE A 139 22.20 -18.44 -25.09
C ILE A 139 21.96 -17.53 -26.32
N GLY A 140 23.03 -16.91 -26.82
CA GLY A 140 23.01 -15.98 -27.94
C GLY A 140 22.88 -16.61 -29.33
N ALA A 141 22.40 -15.77 -30.27
CA ALA A 141 22.61 -15.94 -31.70
C ALA A 141 23.06 -14.59 -32.29
N ALA A 142 24.18 -14.62 -33.00
CA ALA A 142 24.82 -13.46 -33.62
C ALA A 142 24.02 -12.92 -34.81
N SER A 143 24.07 -11.60 -35.00
CA SER A 143 23.94 -10.98 -36.32
C SER A 143 24.78 -9.70 -36.35
N ALA A 144 25.84 -9.75 -37.15
CA ALA A 144 26.72 -8.64 -37.46
C ALA A 144 26.25 -7.95 -38.74
N SER A 145 26.34 -6.62 -38.78
CA SER A 145 26.44 -5.71 -39.95
C SER A 145 26.57 -4.28 -39.39
N GLY A 146 27.74 -3.64 -39.35
CA GLY A 146 28.27 -2.70 -40.37
C GLY A 146 27.84 -1.25 -40.07
N ALA A 147 28.69 -0.34 -39.53
CA ALA A 147 29.68 0.52 -40.22
C ALA A 147 29.00 1.47 -41.25
N LEU A 148 29.13 2.81 -41.33
CA LEU A 148 30.01 3.92 -40.90
C LEU A 148 29.07 5.16 -40.70
N ASP A 149 29.41 6.31 -40.12
CA ASP A 149 30.46 7.23 -40.55
C ASP A 149 30.63 8.41 -39.56
N ALA A 150 31.85 8.91 -39.52
CA ALA A 150 32.31 10.04 -38.71
C ALA A 150 32.25 11.33 -39.54
N GLY A 151 32.00 12.47 -38.89
CA GLY A 151 32.09 13.77 -39.54
C GLY A 151 31.99 14.90 -38.55
N GLY A 152 33.11 15.22 -37.88
CA GLY A 152 33.22 16.41 -37.04
C GLY A 152 33.38 17.70 -37.86
N THR A 153 33.12 18.85 -37.24
CA THR A 153 34.12 19.90 -36.95
C THR A 153 33.49 21.17 -36.37
N ALA A 154 34.08 21.61 -35.26
CA ALA A 154 34.52 22.98 -34.93
C ALA A 154 33.55 24.17 -34.71
N ALA A 155 33.97 24.96 -33.71
CA ALA A 155 33.88 26.43 -33.56
C ALA A 155 32.52 27.00 -33.11
N SER A 156 32.40 27.95 -32.17
CA SER A 156 33.33 28.71 -31.33
C SER A 156 32.54 29.38 -30.20
N SER A 157 33.17 29.56 -29.04
CA SER A 157 32.74 30.54 -28.02
C SER A 157 33.05 31.97 -28.48
N PRO A 158 32.41 32.98 -27.87
CA PRO A 158 33.20 34.11 -27.39
C PRO A 158 32.96 34.40 -25.91
N THR A 159 34.08 34.56 -25.23
CA THR A 159 34.27 35.17 -23.91
C THR A 159 34.07 36.68 -24.01
N ALA A 160 33.41 37.28 -23.00
CA ALA A 160 33.63 38.67 -22.60
C ALA A 160 33.56 38.77 -21.07
N GLU A 161 34.67 39.18 -20.48
CA GLU A 161 34.90 39.44 -19.06
C GLU A 161 34.24 40.74 -18.58
N GLY A 162 33.91 40.80 -17.28
CA GLY A 162 33.94 42.06 -16.52
C GLY A 162 33.00 42.18 -15.32
N GLY A 163 33.50 41.88 -14.11
CA GLY A 163 33.11 42.58 -12.86
C GLY A 163 32.39 41.79 -11.75
N ASP A 164 33.14 41.34 -10.75
CA ASP A 164 32.72 40.82 -9.43
C ASP A 164 32.53 41.95 -8.37
N PRO A 165 32.01 41.71 -7.13
CA PRO A 165 31.16 40.63 -6.60
C PRO A 165 30.02 41.12 -5.65
N ALA A 166 29.26 40.16 -5.11
CA ALA A 166 28.39 40.22 -3.91
C ALA A 166 26.90 40.57 -4.10
N ALA A 167 26.12 39.55 -4.44
CA ALA A 167 24.78 39.36 -3.88
C ALA A 167 24.52 37.86 -3.72
N THR A 168 24.29 37.43 -2.48
CA THR A 168 23.92 36.08 -2.07
C THR A 168 22.67 35.62 -2.83
N ALA A 169 22.84 34.82 -3.88
CA ALA A 169 21.73 34.21 -4.60
C ALA A 169 21.38 32.87 -3.93
N THR A 170 20.43 32.92 -2.99
CA THR A 170 19.70 31.77 -2.51
C THR A 170 19.04 31.08 -3.70
N ALA A 171 19.33 29.79 -3.91
CA ALA A 171 18.73 28.98 -4.95
C ALA A 171 17.19 28.99 -4.81
N ALA A 172 16.50 29.56 -5.80
CA ALA A 172 15.04 29.49 -5.90
C ALA A 172 14.61 28.08 -6.36
N PRO A 173 13.59 27.47 -5.74
CA PRO A 173 13.13 26.14 -6.13
C PRO A 173 12.47 26.17 -7.51
N ARG A 174 12.85 25.21 -8.36
CA ARG A 174 12.22 24.94 -9.66
C ARG A 174 10.79 24.47 -9.43
N GLY A 175 9.83 25.27 -9.88
CA GLY A 175 8.44 24.84 -9.87
C GLY A 175 7.43 25.94 -10.16
N GLN A 176 7.65 26.83 -11.13
CA GLN A 176 6.57 27.66 -11.65
C GLN A 176 6.61 27.82 -13.18
N ALA A 177 5.42 27.61 -13.75
CA ALA A 177 4.92 28.09 -15.04
C ALA A 177 5.38 27.40 -16.34
N MET A 178 4.55 26.46 -16.79
CA MET A 178 3.97 26.54 -18.14
C MET A 178 2.45 26.32 -17.99
N GLY A 179 1.69 27.42 -18.08
CA GLY A 179 0.23 27.41 -18.07
C GLY A 179 -0.32 27.28 -19.48
N THR A 180 -1.29 26.38 -19.68
CA THR A 180 -2.20 26.42 -20.83
C THR A 180 -3.25 27.53 -20.64
N PRO A 181 -3.82 28.09 -21.73
CA PRO A 181 -4.66 29.28 -21.67
C PRO A 181 -5.99 29.16 -20.88
N ASP A 182 -6.37 27.96 -20.42
CA ASP A 182 -7.64 27.73 -19.72
C ASP A 182 -7.54 27.55 -18.20
N GLY A 183 -6.36 27.75 -17.58
CA GLY A 183 -6.24 28.08 -16.15
C GLY A 183 -6.86 27.12 -15.12
N ARG A 184 -7.27 25.90 -15.49
CA ARG A 184 -7.79 24.88 -14.58
C ARG A 184 -6.67 23.97 -14.12
N ARG A 185 -6.04 24.30 -13.00
CA ARG A 185 -5.53 23.25 -12.10
C ARG A 185 -6.64 22.98 -11.09
N GLY A 186 -7.19 21.76 -11.13
CA GLY A 186 -8.02 21.25 -10.04
C GLY A 186 -7.29 21.39 -8.71
N SER A 187 -8.05 21.39 -7.61
CA SER A 187 -7.55 21.49 -6.23
C SER A 187 -6.20 20.81 -6.09
N VAL A 188 -5.17 21.59 -5.77
CA VAL A 188 -3.84 21.06 -5.52
C VAL A 188 -3.98 20.08 -4.36
N VAL A 189 -3.82 18.79 -4.62
CA VAL A 189 -3.69 17.80 -3.55
C VAL A 189 -2.53 18.27 -2.69
N PRO A 190 -2.75 18.54 -1.39
CA PRO A 190 -1.68 19.00 -0.52
C PRO A 190 -0.52 18.02 -0.56
N ASP A 191 0.71 18.52 -0.54
CA ASP A 191 1.89 17.67 -0.43
C ASP A 191 1.80 16.85 0.87
N PHE A 192 2.25 15.60 0.81
CA PHE A 192 2.37 14.79 2.02
C PHE A 192 3.54 15.28 2.87
N THR A 193 3.23 15.89 4.02
CA THR A 193 4.24 16.54 4.88
C THR A 193 4.56 15.76 6.16
N ALA A 194 4.08 14.52 6.31
CA ALA A 194 4.45 13.72 7.48
C ALA A 194 5.94 13.37 7.42
N ASP A 195 6.63 13.50 8.55
CA ASP A 195 8.03 13.12 8.66
C ASP A 195 8.17 11.59 8.64
N PRO A 196 9.06 11.03 7.81
CA PRO A 196 9.28 9.59 7.78
C PRO A 196 9.86 9.12 9.12
N PRO A 197 9.41 7.97 9.64
CA PRO A 197 9.95 7.42 10.87
C PRO A 197 11.45 7.12 10.71
N VAL A 198 12.22 7.47 11.74
CA VAL A 198 13.66 7.19 11.78
C VAL A 198 13.86 5.69 12.01
N ARG A 199 14.54 5.04 11.07
CA ARG A 199 14.90 3.63 11.24
C ARG A 199 16.00 3.47 12.28
N VAL A 200 15.75 2.61 13.25
CA VAL A 200 16.77 2.12 14.17
C VAL A 200 17.57 1.02 13.46
N PRO A 201 18.90 1.15 13.32
CA PRO A 201 19.73 0.10 12.74
C PRO A 201 19.61 -1.20 13.56
N PRO A 202 19.68 -2.38 12.92
CA PRO A 202 19.71 -3.64 13.65
C PRO A 202 20.94 -3.68 14.57
N THR A 203 20.80 -4.35 15.70
CA THR A 203 21.93 -4.66 16.56
C THR A 203 22.91 -5.59 15.85
N ASP A 204 24.18 -5.62 16.30
CA ASP A 204 25.19 -6.53 15.75
C ASP A 204 24.75 -8.00 15.80
N GLN A 205 24.00 -8.38 16.86
CA GLN A 205 23.47 -9.73 17.01
C GLN A 205 22.37 -10.03 15.97
N GLU A 206 21.44 -9.11 15.75
CA GLU A 206 20.39 -9.26 14.74
C GLU A 206 20.97 -9.27 13.32
N LEU A 207 21.96 -8.42 13.06
CA LEU A 207 22.67 -8.42 11.78
C LEU A 207 23.39 -9.75 11.54
N ALA A 208 24.12 -10.26 12.53
CA ALA A 208 24.81 -11.55 12.42
C ALA A 208 23.83 -12.70 12.18
N GLU A 209 22.70 -12.72 12.88
CA GLU A 209 21.65 -13.72 12.67
C GLU A 209 21.05 -13.63 11.26
N ASN A 210 20.77 -12.42 10.77
CA ASN A 210 20.23 -12.22 9.45
C ASN A 210 21.20 -12.67 8.34
N LEU A 211 22.48 -12.32 8.46
CA LEU A 211 23.52 -12.78 7.54
C LEU A 211 23.64 -14.31 7.53
N ARG A 212 23.52 -14.96 8.69
CA ARG A 212 23.51 -16.42 8.79
C ARG A 212 22.32 -17.03 8.05
N ILE A 213 21.11 -16.53 8.29
CA ILE A 213 19.89 -17.01 7.61
C ILE A 213 20.02 -16.87 6.08
N ARG A 214 20.59 -15.75 5.60
CA ARG A 214 20.84 -15.55 4.16
C ARG A 214 21.86 -16.54 3.61
N ALA A 215 22.97 -16.74 4.32
CA ALA A 215 23.98 -17.72 3.93
C ALA A 215 23.40 -19.15 3.89
N ASP A 216 22.48 -19.50 4.79
CA ASP A 216 21.82 -20.81 4.76
C ASP A 216 20.86 -20.93 3.58
N ARG A 217 20.08 -19.89 3.27
CA ARG A 217 19.20 -19.85 2.09
C ARG A 217 19.99 -19.95 0.79
N ALA A 218 21.07 -19.18 0.66
CA ALA A 218 21.93 -19.21 -0.51
C ALA A 218 22.58 -20.59 -0.71
N TRP A 219 22.96 -21.26 0.39
CA TRP A 219 23.47 -22.63 0.33
C TRP A 219 22.40 -23.63 -0.14
N GLY A 220 21.13 -23.45 0.27
CA GLY A 220 20.01 -24.22 -0.27
C GLY A 220 19.92 -24.17 -1.80
N LEU A 221 20.10 -22.98 -2.39
CA LEU A 221 20.10 -22.78 -3.85
C LEU A 221 21.30 -23.47 -4.55
N VAL A 222 22.43 -23.61 -3.85
CA VAL A 222 23.57 -24.40 -4.36
C VAL A 222 23.20 -25.87 -4.41
N LEU A 223 22.60 -26.41 -3.35
CA LEU A 223 22.23 -27.83 -3.28
C LEU A 223 21.15 -28.22 -4.30
N GLU A 224 20.29 -27.29 -4.71
CA GLU A 224 19.33 -27.52 -5.80
C GLU A 224 20.02 -27.77 -7.15
N GLN A 225 21.18 -27.15 -7.37
CA GLN A 225 21.96 -27.28 -8.61
C GLN A 225 23.05 -28.35 -8.51
N GLN A 226 23.61 -28.54 -7.32
CA GLN A 226 24.69 -29.48 -7.01
C GLN A 226 24.40 -30.18 -5.66
N PRO A 227 23.61 -31.27 -5.65
CA PRO A 227 23.19 -31.93 -4.42
C PRO A 227 24.33 -32.48 -3.54
N ASP A 228 25.45 -32.86 -4.18
CA ASP A 228 26.62 -33.42 -3.51
C ASP A 228 27.66 -32.36 -3.13
N ALA A 229 27.34 -31.07 -3.30
CA ALA A 229 28.25 -29.98 -2.95
C ALA A 229 28.53 -29.94 -1.44
N VAL A 230 29.77 -29.65 -1.08
CA VAL A 230 30.20 -29.47 0.31
C VAL A 230 30.26 -27.99 0.63
N ARG A 231 29.61 -27.56 1.71
CA ARG A 231 29.56 -26.15 2.11
C ARG A 231 30.96 -25.65 2.48
N PRO A 232 31.51 -24.64 1.80
CA PRO A 232 32.77 -24.04 2.20
C PRO A 232 32.58 -23.21 3.48
N ASP A 233 33.62 -23.17 4.33
CA ASP A 233 33.68 -22.26 5.47
C ASP A 233 34.11 -20.87 4.97
N VAL A 234 33.13 -19.96 4.85
CA VAL A 234 33.32 -18.60 4.35
C VAL A 234 32.85 -17.62 5.41
N GLN A 235 33.74 -16.70 5.78
CA GLN A 235 33.44 -15.63 6.73
C GLN A 235 33.01 -14.37 5.97
N THR A 236 32.07 -13.62 6.55
CA THR A 236 31.73 -12.29 6.03
C THR A 236 32.88 -11.33 6.30
N GLU A 237 33.42 -10.73 5.25
CA GLU A 237 34.48 -9.74 5.36
C GLU A 237 33.91 -8.32 5.49
N ARG A 238 32.90 -7.99 4.70
CA ARG A 238 32.28 -6.66 4.69
C ARG A 238 30.86 -6.71 4.14
N VAL A 239 29.94 -6.04 4.83
CA VAL A 239 28.60 -5.76 4.29
C VAL A 239 28.68 -4.57 3.33
N VAL A 240 28.24 -4.76 2.09
CA VAL A 240 28.39 -3.81 0.98
C VAL A 240 27.10 -3.03 0.75
N ASP A 241 27.20 -1.72 0.50
CA ASP A 241 26.04 -0.91 0.12
C ASP A 241 25.54 -1.25 -1.30
N GLY A 242 24.28 -0.93 -1.59
CA GLY A 242 23.63 -1.34 -2.83
C GLY A 242 24.33 -0.84 -4.09
N GLU A 243 24.80 0.40 -4.09
CA GLU A 243 25.50 1.01 -5.24
C GLU A 243 26.83 0.31 -5.57
N ASP A 244 27.53 -0.21 -4.56
CA ASP A 244 28.84 -0.87 -4.71
C ASP A 244 28.73 -2.40 -4.86
N TYR A 245 27.55 -2.97 -4.60
CA TYR A 245 27.38 -4.41 -4.47
C TYR A 245 27.74 -5.17 -5.74
N ILE A 246 27.27 -4.71 -6.90
CA ILE A 246 27.51 -5.38 -8.19
C ILE A 246 29.00 -5.39 -8.53
N ASP A 247 29.68 -4.27 -8.36
CA ASP A 247 31.12 -4.15 -8.63
C ASP A 247 31.93 -5.04 -7.69
N GLN A 248 31.56 -5.08 -6.40
CA GLN A 248 32.22 -5.95 -5.42
C GLN A 248 32.01 -7.44 -5.73
N GLN A 249 30.81 -7.83 -6.18
CA GLN A 249 30.51 -9.21 -6.58
C GLN A 249 31.30 -9.60 -7.82
N ILE A 250 31.31 -8.76 -8.85
CA ILE A 250 32.08 -9.02 -10.09
C ILE A 250 33.58 -9.13 -9.78
N ALA A 251 34.12 -8.26 -8.94
CA ALA A 251 35.52 -8.32 -8.53
C ALA A 251 35.84 -9.66 -7.86
N CYS A 252 35.04 -10.09 -6.88
CA CYS A 252 35.22 -11.37 -6.20
C CYS A 252 35.16 -12.56 -7.17
N LEU A 253 34.18 -12.56 -8.07
CA LEU A 253 33.99 -13.64 -9.06
C LEU A 253 35.16 -13.71 -10.04
N ARG A 254 35.64 -12.57 -10.53
CA ARG A 254 36.79 -12.50 -11.44
C ARG A 254 38.08 -12.94 -10.76
N ASP A 255 38.28 -12.57 -9.50
CA ASP A 255 39.42 -13.03 -8.70
C ASP A 255 39.39 -14.56 -8.51
N ALA A 256 38.20 -15.16 -8.47
CA ALA A 256 37.99 -16.60 -8.46
C ALA A 256 38.06 -17.26 -9.86
N GLY A 257 38.36 -16.50 -10.92
CA GLY A 257 38.47 -16.99 -12.29
C GLY A 257 37.15 -17.12 -13.05
N ILE A 258 36.04 -16.63 -12.50
CA ILE A 258 34.73 -16.63 -13.17
C ILE A 258 34.62 -15.43 -14.09
N THR A 259 34.17 -15.67 -15.32
CA THR A 259 33.84 -14.60 -16.27
C THR A 259 32.49 -13.99 -15.88
N ALA A 260 32.56 -12.79 -15.27
CA ALA A 260 31.40 -11.99 -14.88
C ALA A 260 31.43 -10.61 -15.55
N SER A 261 30.26 -10.11 -15.93
CA SER A 261 30.09 -8.77 -16.53
C SER A 261 28.78 -8.13 -16.13
N VAL A 262 28.76 -6.80 -15.99
CA VAL A 262 27.54 -6.04 -15.73
C VAL A 262 26.59 -6.17 -16.92
N ILE A 263 25.31 -6.38 -16.63
CA ILE A 263 24.20 -6.27 -17.57
C ILE A 263 23.16 -5.33 -16.97
N GLY A 264 22.79 -4.25 -17.67
CA GLY A 264 21.88 -3.25 -17.12
C GLY A 264 22.50 -2.40 -16.01
N GLN A 265 21.66 -1.82 -15.14
CA GLN A 265 22.10 -0.96 -14.04
C GLN A 265 22.46 -1.78 -12.78
N ASP A 266 21.64 -2.78 -12.44
CA ASP A 266 21.74 -3.49 -11.15
C ASP A 266 21.87 -5.02 -11.29
N SER A 267 22.41 -5.49 -12.41
CA SER A 267 22.57 -6.94 -12.63
C SER A 267 23.90 -7.30 -13.28
N TYR A 268 24.30 -8.56 -13.15
CA TYR A 268 25.49 -9.10 -13.77
C TYR A 268 25.20 -10.47 -14.38
N SER A 269 25.89 -10.77 -15.48
CA SER A 269 25.86 -12.06 -16.14
C SER A 269 27.07 -12.90 -15.73
N LEU A 270 26.86 -14.21 -15.71
CA LEU A 270 27.85 -15.22 -15.42
C LEU A 270 27.92 -16.19 -16.58
N THR A 271 29.13 -16.66 -16.92
CA THR A 271 29.32 -17.73 -17.90
C THR A 271 29.87 -18.96 -17.19
N ASP A 272 29.13 -20.07 -17.23
CA ASP A 272 29.52 -21.37 -16.67
C ASP A 272 30.08 -21.29 -15.24
N ALA A 273 29.46 -20.45 -14.40
CA ALA A 273 29.92 -20.19 -13.05
C ALA A 273 29.62 -21.38 -12.12
N ASP A 274 30.63 -21.75 -11.34
CA ASP A 274 30.46 -22.72 -10.25
C ASP A 274 29.56 -22.13 -9.14
N PRO A 275 28.40 -22.75 -8.82
CA PRO A 275 27.49 -22.29 -7.78
C PRO A 275 28.15 -22.15 -6.40
N VAL A 276 29.13 -23.00 -6.06
CA VAL A 276 29.85 -22.90 -4.77
C VAL A 276 30.68 -21.62 -4.72
N THR A 277 31.36 -21.28 -5.81
CA THR A 277 32.12 -20.03 -5.91
C THR A 277 31.22 -18.80 -5.87
N VAL A 278 30.06 -18.83 -6.55
CA VAL A 278 29.06 -17.74 -6.49
C VAL A 278 28.57 -17.54 -5.06
N TYR A 279 28.26 -18.63 -4.37
CA TYR A 279 27.90 -18.64 -2.95
C TYR A 279 28.99 -18.03 -2.08
N SER A 280 30.25 -18.42 -2.26
CA SER A 280 31.36 -17.88 -1.49
C SER A 280 31.48 -16.37 -1.63
N CYS A 281 31.33 -15.81 -2.84
CA CYS A 281 31.35 -14.37 -3.04
C CYS A 281 30.18 -13.67 -2.33
N GLN A 282 28.96 -14.20 -2.43
CA GLN A 282 27.78 -13.65 -1.76
C GLN A 282 27.92 -13.63 -0.22
N VAL A 283 28.50 -14.67 0.38
CA VAL A 283 28.70 -14.74 1.85
C VAL A 283 29.85 -13.86 2.32
N ARG A 284 30.91 -13.73 1.52
CA ARG A 284 32.05 -12.88 1.82
C ARG A 284 31.70 -11.40 1.78
N PHE A 285 30.86 -11.00 0.81
CA PHE A 285 30.46 -9.62 0.55
C PHE A 285 28.94 -9.45 0.46
N PRO A 286 28.18 -9.71 1.54
CA PRO A 286 26.73 -9.62 1.50
C PRO A 286 26.26 -8.17 1.31
N GLN A 287 25.17 -7.99 0.57
CA GLN A 287 24.53 -6.68 0.42
C GLN A 287 23.87 -6.23 1.74
N ARG A 288 23.99 -4.94 2.05
CA ARG A 288 23.19 -4.26 3.05
C ARG A 288 21.76 -4.17 2.53
N GLU A 289 20.86 -4.93 3.14
CA GLU A 289 19.43 -4.75 2.85
C GLU A 289 18.81 -3.86 3.90
N ALA A 290 17.78 -3.13 3.47
CA ALA A 290 16.88 -2.43 4.35
C ALA A 290 16.17 -3.38 5.34
N GLY A 291 16.06 -4.69 5.07
CA GLY A 291 15.22 -5.57 5.88
C GLY A 291 13.72 -5.25 5.76
N PRO A 292 12.85 -6.02 6.44
CA PRO A 292 11.42 -5.76 6.41
C PRO A 292 11.11 -4.39 7.03
N ARG A 293 10.10 -3.71 6.49
CA ARG A 293 9.65 -2.43 7.05
C ARG A 293 9.15 -2.62 8.48
N THR A 294 9.39 -1.67 9.37
CA THR A 294 8.83 -1.65 10.73
C THR A 294 7.34 -1.30 10.71
N ASP A 295 6.62 -1.54 11.80
CA ASP A 295 5.20 -1.18 11.89
C ASP A 295 4.98 0.33 11.75
N ALA A 296 5.90 1.15 12.27
CA ALA A 296 5.87 2.60 12.08
C ALA A 296 6.08 3.02 10.62
N GLU A 297 7.00 2.36 9.90
CA GLU A 297 7.21 2.61 8.46
C GLU A 297 5.98 2.19 7.64
N LEU A 298 5.29 1.11 8.04
CA LEU A 298 4.06 0.68 7.41
C LEU A 298 2.89 1.62 7.71
N ALA A 299 2.73 2.08 8.95
CA ALA A 299 1.74 3.08 9.32
C ALA A 299 1.94 4.38 8.52
N TYR A 300 3.19 4.83 8.37
CA TYR A 300 3.52 5.98 7.54
C TYR A 300 3.10 5.81 6.07
N ILE A 301 3.31 4.63 5.49
CA ILE A 301 2.87 4.32 4.13
C ILE A 301 1.34 4.31 4.02
N HIS A 302 0.65 3.78 5.03
CA HIS A 302 -0.81 3.82 5.08
C HIS A 302 -1.32 5.26 5.15
N ASP A 303 -0.74 6.11 6.00
CA ASP A 303 -1.07 7.53 6.09
C ASP A 303 -0.83 8.25 4.75
N TYR A 304 0.25 7.91 4.04
CA TYR A 304 0.52 8.41 2.69
C TYR A 304 -0.58 8.00 1.71
N TYR A 305 -1.03 6.74 1.76
CA TYR A 305 -2.08 6.25 0.88
C TYR A 305 -3.40 7.00 1.08
N VAL A 306 -3.81 7.15 2.34
CA VAL A 306 -5.09 7.79 2.69
C VAL A 306 -5.04 9.29 2.47
N SER A 307 -3.95 9.95 2.86
CA SER A 307 -3.89 11.42 2.92
C SER A 307 -3.44 12.06 1.61
N TYR A 308 -2.72 11.31 0.76
CA TYR A 308 -2.17 11.85 -0.50
C TYR A 308 -2.58 11.02 -1.71
N LEU A 309 -2.30 9.71 -1.70
CA LEU A 309 -2.36 8.90 -2.93
C LEU A 309 -3.80 8.75 -3.45
N ILE A 310 -4.73 8.37 -2.57
CA ILE A 310 -6.15 8.23 -2.94
C ILE A 310 -6.74 9.57 -3.40
N PRO A 311 -6.53 10.70 -2.70
CA PRO A 311 -6.92 12.02 -3.20
C PRO A 311 -6.27 12.38 -4.55
N CYS A 312 -5.01 12.02 -4.78
CA CYS A 312 -4.32 12.25 -6.06
C CYS A 312 -5.00 11.54 -7.22
N TYR A 313 -5.34 10.26 -7.04
CA TYR A 313 -6.08 9.49 -8.03
C TYR A 313 -7.43 10.13 -8.37
N ALA A 314 -8.17 10.60 -7.36
CA ALA A 314 -9.43 11.31 -7.59
C ALA A 314 -9.24 12.63 -8.35
N ALA A 315 -8.16 13.38 -8.07
CA ALA A 315 -7.84 14.64 -8.75
C ALA A 315 -7.43 14.45 -10.22
N GLU A 316 -6.75 13.35 -10.54
CA GLU A 316 -6.37 12.96 -11.90
C GLU A 316 -7.52 12.29 -12.68
N GLY A 317 -8.67 12.06 -12.03
CA GLY A 317 -9.89 11.56 -12.66
C GLY A 317 -10.08 10.04 -12.62
N GLU A 318 -9.22 9.31 -11.90
CA GLU A 318 -9.22 7.85 -11.76
C GLU A 318 -9.38 7.45 -10.28
N PRO A 319 -10.50 7.74 -9.61
CA PRO A 319 -10.64 7.53 -8.17
C PRO A 319 -10.53 6.05 -7.79
N TYR A 320 -9.90 5.79 -6.65
CA TYR A 320 -9.96 4.48 -6.01
C TYR A 320 -11.36 4.25 -5.40
N LEU A 321 -11.97 3.10 -5.70
CA LEU A 321 -13.35 2.76 -5.28
C LEU A 321 -13.42 1.65 -4.22
N GLY A 322 -12.29 1.07 -3.82
CA GLY A 322 -12.25 -0.01 -2.86
C GLY A 322 -12.34 0.46 -1.40
N GLU A 323 -12.48 -0.51 -0.50
CA GLU A 323 -12.44 -0.25 0.94
C GLU A 323 -10.99 -0.03 1.41
N VAL A 324 -10.81 0.97 2.28
CA VAL A 324 -9.53 1.28 2.91
C VAL A 324 -9.46 0.56 4.26
N PRO A 325 -8.51 -0.37 4.46
CA PRO A 325 -8.35 -1.05 5.75
C PRO A 325 -7.90 -0.07 6.84
N ALA A 326 -8.23 -0.39 8.09
CA ALA A 326 -7.60 0.28 9.23
C ALA A 326 -6.08 0.00 9.24
N VAL A 327 -5.32 0.88 9.90
CA VAL A 327 -3.84 0.80 9.90
C VAL A 327 -3.33 -0.54 10.46
N ASP A 328 -3.95 -1.07 11.52
CA ASP A 328 -3.56 -2.35 12.12
C ASP A 328 -3.84 -3.53 11.16
N ASP A 329 -4.97 -3.49 10.45
CA ASP A 329 -5.32 -4.50 9.45
C ASP A 329 -4.39 -4.43 8.23
N PHE A 330 -4.00 -3.22 7.81
CA PHE A 330 -3.01 -3.01 6.76
C PHE A 330 -1.66 -3.63 7.16
N ILE A 331 -1.17 -3.34 8.36
CA ILE A 331 0.08 -3.89 8.88
C ILE A 331 -0.02 -5.42 8.93
N ALA A 332 -1.10 -5.97 9.51
CA ALA A 332 -1.31 -7.40 9.60
C ALA A 332 -1.34 -8.09 8.22
N ALA A 333 -1.98 -7.45 7.23
CA ALA A 333 -2.05 -7.95 5.85
C ALA A 333 -0.66 -8.00 5.19
N VAL A 334 0.16 -6.95 5.36
CA VAL A 334 1.56 -6.94 4.88
C VAL A 334 2.39 -8.04 5.54
N ARG A 335 2.26 -8.23 6.86
CA ARG A 335 2.98 -9.30 7.60
C ARG A 335 2.55 -10.70 7.18
N ALA A 336 1.30 -10.86 6.75
CA ALA A 336 0.76 -12.10 6.22
C ALA A 336 1.05 -12.30 4.72
N GLU A 337 1.97 -11.52 4.12
CA GLU A 337 2.34 -11.58 2.70
C GLU A 337 1.16 -11.37 1.75
N ARG A 338 0.15 -10.63 2.20
CA ARG A 338 -1.04 -10.25 1.41
C ARG A 338 -1.22 -8.73 1.46
N PRO A 339 -0.25 -7.96 0.93
CA PRO A 339 -0.29 -6.51 1.05
C PRO A 339 -1.52 -5.92 0.36
N TRP A 340 -2.21 -5.01 1.03
CA TRP A 340 -3.24 -4.19 0.42
C TRP A 340 -2.59 -3.01 -0.31
N THR A 341 -3.11 -2.66 -1.49
CA THR A 341 -2.68 -1.50 -2.27
C THR A 341 -3.91 -0.79 -2.86
N PRO A 342 -4.00 0.54 -2.80
CA PRO A 342 -5.16 1.29 -3.26
C PRO A 342 -5.11 1.56 -4.77
N PHE A 343 -4.91 0.55 -5.61
CA PHE A 343 -4.86 0.79 -7.06
C PHE A 343 -6.26 1.03 -7.64
N PRO A 344 -6.45 2.09 -8.45
CA PRO A 344 -7.66 2.28 -9.24
C PRO A 344 -7.79 1.20 -10.33
N ASP A 345 -8.96 1.13 -10.94
CA ASP A 345 -9.27 0.13 -11.98
C ASP A 345 -8.37 0.27 -13.21
N ALA A 346 -7.95 1.50 -13.53
CA ALA A 346 -7.01 1.81 -14.61
C ALA A 346 -5.80 2.57 -14.07
N MET A 347 -4.62 1.98 -14.25
CA MET A 347 -3.32 2.60 -13.91
C MET A 347 -2.47 2.69 -15.17
N ASP A 348 -2.22 3.91 -15.65
CA ASP A 348 -1.30 4.16 -16.76
C ASP A 348 -0.01 4.86 -16.31
N GLU A 349 0.96 4.99 -17.21
CA GLU A 349 2.25 5.62 -16.90
C GLU A 349 2.13 7.12 -16.57
N GLN A 350 1.10 7.80 -17.04
CA GLN A 350 0.90 9.21 -16.74
C GLN A 350 0.39 9.35 -15.30
N LEU A 351 -0.62 8.56 -14.93
CA LEU A 351 -1.18 8.51 -13.58
C LEU A 351 -0.12 8.07 -12.57
N ALA A 352 0.65 7.02 -12.85
CA ALA A 352 1.72 6.55 -11.96
C ALA A 352 2.84 7.60 -11.75
N ARG A 353 3.08 8.47 -12.75
CA ARG A 353 4.03 9.59 -12.62
C ARG A 353 3.44 10.76 -11.85
N ALA A 354 2.16 11.06 -12.05
CA ALA A 354 1.46 12.14 -11.36
C ALA A 354 1.22 11.81 -9.87
N CYS A 355 0.88 10.55 -9.59
CA CYS A 355 0.55 10.01 -8.28
C CYS A 355 1.51 8.87 -7.92
N PRO A 356 2.73 9.16 -7.42
CA PRO A 356 3.70 8.13 -7.07
C PRO A 356 3.13 7.17 -6.02
N VAL A 357 3.27 5.87 -6.25
CA VAL A 357 2.71 4.85 -5.33
C VAL A 357 3.40 4.84 -3.97
N LEU A 358 4.63 5.34 -3.85
CA LEU A 358 5.36 5.40 -2.59
C LEU A 358 5.78 6.83 -2.25
N PRO A 359 5.83 7.19 -0.95
CA PRO A 359 6.33 8.49 -0.52
C PRO A 359 7.80 8.63 -0.91
N ALA A 360 8.26 9.87 -1.09
CA ALA A 360 9.62 10.15 -1.57
C ALA A 360 10.72 9.52 -0.71
N ALA A 361 10.47 9.33 0.59
CA ALA A 361 11.42 8.67 1.50
C ALA A 361 11.64 7.18 1.22
N TYR A 362 10.76 6.54 0.44
CA TYR A 362 10.77 5.10 0.15
C TYR A 362 10.74 4.77 -1.35
N ARG A 363 10.98 5.76 -2.20
CA ARG A 363 11.28 5.55 -3.63
C ARG A 363 12.79 5.46 -3.79
#